data_AF-A0A929PY31-F1
#
_entry.id   AF-A0A929PY31-F1
#
_cell.length_a   1.000
_cell.length_b   1.000
_cell.length_c   1.000
_cell.angle_alpha   90.00
_cell.angle_beta   90.00
_cell.angle_gamma   90.00
#
_symmetry.space_group_name_H-M   'P 1'
#
loop_
_entity.id
_entity.type
_entity.pdbx_description
1 polymer ?
#
loop_
_entity_poly.entity_id
_entity_poly.type
_entity_poly.pdbx_seq_one_letter_code
_entity_poly.pdbx_strand_id
1 'polypeptide(L)'
;MPTQPYHSLLQVFYFGLVRGIVTKQEISAWADSIIIAQEEPEYFFIELSIATDINELFTAINSVGDTALTPLSARAVLGLIWHRLEAGAIDIEEAISLCSTLTSLDVLTWAETSEIYEFECDLYPYIFIDEESDEIRRESGIRFLSSYAAFSLDNYPEWEEIHTRISRTLADVEADHQLRLAERRVEQEQEHIASERKTKAFSVISYSLGAVTFFFAAIGPSLLASEQTPSNLFIFIWIASALYFMFFVCYHIVLAIRFVLRKLFPDYF
;
A
#
# COMPACT_ATOMS: atom_id res chain seq x y z
N MET A 1 -7.62 -4.62 38.55
CA MET A 1 -6.78 -5.02 37.41
C MET A 1 -5.64 -4.02 37.28
N PRO A 2 -4.45 -4.27 37.82
CA PRO A 2 -3.33 -3.34 37.62
C PRO A 2 -2.10 -4.00 37.01
N THR A 3 -2.27 -4.78 35.94
CA THR A 3 -1.20 -5.08 34.97
C THR A 3 -1.08 -4.00 33.88
N GLN A 4 -1.80 -2.88 34.02
CA GLN A 4 -1.81 -1.77 33.06
C GLN A 4 -0.41 -1.30 32.61
N PRO A 5 0.61 -1.14 33.47
CA PRO A 5 1.92 -0.68 32.97
C PRO A 5 2.63 -1.72 32.09
N TYR A 6 2.20 -2.99 32.12
CA TYR A 6 2.85 -4.09 31.40
C TYR A 6 2.09 -4.53 30.16
N HIS A 7 0.97 -3.89 29.80
CA HIS A 7 0.09 -4.37 28.73
C HIS A 7 0.82 -4.57 27.40
N SER A 8 1.57 -3.55 26.93
CA SER A 8 2.35 -3.64 25.69
C SER A 8 3.44 -4.70 25.75
N LEU A 9 4.06 -4.90 26.92
CA LEU A 9 5.08 -5.92 27.12
C LEU A 9 4.49 -7.34 27.04
N LEU A 10 3.30 -7.55 27.61
CA LEU A 10 2.59 -8.83 27.52
C LEU A 10 2.17 -9.16 26.08
N GLN A 11 1.78 -8.16 25.29
CA GLN A 11 1.54 -8.32 23.85
C GLN A 11 2.82 -8.75 23.11
N VAL A 12 3.96 -8.12 23.43
CA VAL A 12 5.27 -8.49 22.88
C VAL A 12 5.68 -9.90 23.29
N PHE A 13 5.46 -10.31 24.54
CA PHE A 13 5.73 -11.67 24.99
C PHE A 13 4.85 -12.70 24.29
N TYR A 14 3.56 -12.42 24.14
CA TYR A 14 2.66 -13.30 23.43
C TYR A 14 3.11 -13.52 21.97
N PHE A 15 3.28 -12.43 21.22
CA PHE A 15 3.73 -12.51 19.83
C PHE A 15 5.14 -13.12 19.73
N GLY A 16 6.04 -12.71 20.61
CA GLY A 16 7.42 -13.15 20.64
C GLY A 16 7.56 -14.64 20.93
N LEU A 17 6.75 -15.20 21.82
CA LEU A 17 6.69 -16.65 22.05
C LEU A 17 6.18 -17.40 20.83
N VAL A 18 5.10 -16.91 20.19
CA VAL A 18 4.53 -17.54 18.99
C VAL A 18 5.54 -17.58 17.85
N ARG A 19 6.39 -16.56 17.74
CA ARG A 19 7.37 -16.40 16.66
C ARG A 19 8.80 -16.79 17.03
N GLY A 20 9.05 -17.25 18.25
CA GLY A 20 10.40 -17.61 18.72
C GLY A 20 11.37 -16.42 18.89
N ILE A 21 10.85 -15.19 18.92
CA ILE A 21 11.63 -13.96 19.16
C ILE A 21 12.00 -13.85 20.64
N VAL A 22 11.06 -14.23 21.52
CA VAL A 22 11.21 -14.22 22.97
C VAL A 22 11.12 -15.65 23.49
N THR A 23 12.03 -16.00 24.38
CA THR A 23 12.10 -17.30 25.03
C THR A 23 11.30 -17.32 26.33
N LYS A 24 10.90 -18.53 26.74
CA LYS A 24 10.33 -18.77 28.07
C LYS A 24 11.25 -18.23 29.18
N GLN A 25 12.56 -18.46 29.05
CA GLN A 25 13.54 -18.09 30.06
C GLN A 25 13.60 -16.57 30.26
N GLU A 26 13.50 -15.78 29.20
CA GLU A 26 13.47 -14.32 29.29
C GLU A 26 12.21 -13.83 30.03
N ILE A 27 11.05 -14.43 29.75
CA ILE A 27 9.79 -14.08 30.43
C ILE A 27 9.84 -14.46 31.91
N SER A 28 10.30 -15.67 32.23
CA SER A 28 10.44 -16.11 33.62
C SER A 28 11.44 -15.24 34.38
N ALA A 29 12.59 -14.91 33.78
CA ALA A 29 13.59 -14.02 34.40
C ALA A 29 13.05 -12.61 34.64
N TRP A 30 12.28 -12.07 33.70
CA TRP A 30 11.58 -10.80 33.89
C TRP A 30 10.57 -10.88 35.04
N ALA A 31 9.74 -11.93 35.09
CA ALA A 31 8.76 -12.12 36.17
C ALA A 31 9.45 -12.26 37.54
N ASP A 32 10.54 -13.03 37.62
CA ASP A 32 11.36 -13.18 38.83
C ASP A 32 11.90 -11.83 39.31
N SER A 33 12.35 -10.96 38.40
CA SER A 33 12.84 -9.64 38.76
C SER A 33 11.78 -8.78 39.45
N ILE A 34 10.51 -8.89 39.02
CA ILE A 34 9.37 -8.20 39.62
C ILE A 34 9.04 -8.79 40.99
N ILE A 35 9.02 -10.13 41.11
CA ILE A 35 8.77 -10.84 42.36
C ILE A 35 9.80 -10.44 43.44
N ILE A 36 11.07 -10.32 43.05
CA ILE A 36 12.14 -9.93 43.98
C ILE A 36 12.02 -8.46 44.39
N ALA A 37 11.57 -7.58 43.47
CA ALA A 37 11.50 -6.14 43.71
C ALA A 37 10.27 -5.71 44.53
N GLN A 38 9.21 -6.51 44.58
CA GLN A 38 7.95 -6.17 45.25
C GLN A 38 7.78 -6.95 46.56
N GLU A 39 7.31 -6.28 47.60
CA GLU A 39 7.03 -6.93 48.90
C GLU A 39 5.84 -7.90 48.82
N GLU A 40 4.82 -7.53 48.03
CA GLU A 40 3.63 -8.34 47.75
C GLU A 40 3.40 -8.43 46.23
N PRO A 41 4.14 -9.29 45.50
CA PRO A 41 3.99 -9.39 44.06
C PRO A 41 2.63 -9.98 43.67
N GLU A 42 2.06 -9.47 42.57
CA GLU A 42 0.81 -10.01 42.05
C GLU A 42 0.98 -11.49 41.64
N TYR A 43 -0.03 -12.31 41.95
CA TYR A 43 -0.03 -13.75 41.68
C TYR A 43 0.27 -14.10 40.21
N PHE A 44 -0.11 -13.23 39.28
CA PHE A 44 0.21 -13.35 37.86
C PHE A 44 1.72 -13.49 37.58
N PHE A 45 2.58 -12.71 38.25
CA PHE A 45 4.03 -12.82 38.04
C PHE A 45 4.56 -14.15 38.57
N ILE A 46 3.99 -14.66 39.67
CA ILE A 46 4.33 -15.98 40.20
C ILE A 46 3.98 -17.06 39.17
N GLU A 47 2.80 -16.99 38.55
CA GLU A 47 2.40 -17.94 37.50
C GLU A 47 3.36 -17.93 36.30
N LEU A 48 3.80 -16.75 35.85
CA LEU A 48 4.78 -16.64 34.75
C LEU A 48 6.16 -17.20 35.13
N SER A 49 6.60 -16.99 36.38
CA SER A 49 7.87 -17.50 36.89
C SER A 49 7.88 -19.03 36.96
N ILE A 50 6.80 -19.63 37.48
CA ILE A 50 6.73 -21.08 37.73
C ILE A 50 6.20 -21.89 36.55
N ALA A 51 5.72 -21.25 35.48
CA ALA A 51 5.23 -21.93 34.29
C ALA A 51 6.25 -22.96 33.80
N THR A 52 5.81 -24.19 33.56
CA THR A 52 6.67 -25.33 33.22
C THR A 52 6.88 -25.45 31.71
N ASP A 53 5.93 -25.00 30.91
CA ASP A 53 6.00 -24.99 29.44
C ASP A 53 5.44 -23.70 28.82
N ILE A 54 5.54 -23.61 27.49
CA ILE A 54 5.09 -22.44 26.71
C ILE A 54 3.55 -22.33 26.71
N ASN A 55 2.80 -23.44 26.82
CA ASN A 55 1.34 -23.40 26.82
C ASN A 55 0.79 -22.81 28.14
N GLU A 56 1.44 -23.12 29.26
CA GLU A 56 1.15 -22.50 30.55
C GLU A 56 1.41 -20.99 30.49
N LEU A 57 2.53 -20.55 29.90
CA LEU A 57 2.79 -19.12 29.67
C LEU A 57 1.72 -18.45 28.80
N PHE A 58 1.30 -19.08 27.69
CA PHE A 58 0.23 -18.55 26.86
C PHE A 58 -1.08 -18.41 27.63
N THR A 59 -1.41 -19.39 28.46
CA THR A 59 -2.63 -19.36 29.27
C THR A 59 -2.59 -18.22 30.28
N ALA A 60 -1.46 -18.06 30.97
CA ALA A 60 -1.25 -16.97 31.92
C ALA A 60 -1.35 -15.61 31.23
N ILE A 61 -0.62 -15.38 30.14
CA ILE A 61 -0.62 -14.09 29.41
C ILE A 61 -2.02 -13.75 28.88
N ASN A 62 -2.70 -14.71 28.24
CA ASN A 62 -4.06 -14.51 27.71
C ASN A 62 -5.11 -14.21 28.79
N SER A 63 -4.88 -14.63 30.03
CA SER A 63 -5.83 -14.40 31.12
C SER A 63 -5.95 -12.92 31.54
N VAL A 64 -4.97 -12.10 31.16
CA VAL A 64 -4.80 -10.74 31.67
C VAL A 64 -5.33 -9.65 30.71
N GLY A 65 -5.51 -9.96 29.42
CA GLY A 65 -6.09 -9.00 28.48
C GLY A 65 -5.88 -9.32 27.02
N ASP A 66 -6.11 -8.29 26.19
CA ASP A 66 -5.94 -8.36 24.74
C ASP A 66 -4.48 -8.59 24.35
N THR A 67 -4.26 -9.56 23.47
CA THR A 67 -2.95 -9.93 22.93
C THR A 67 -2.71 -9.40 21.52
N ALA A 68 -3.67 -8.67 20.96
CA ALA A 68 -3.47 -7.93 19.71
C ALA A 68 -2.36 -6.90 19.88
N LEU A 69 -1.45 -6.83 18.91
CA LEU A 69 -0.40 -5.82 18.90
C LEU A 69 -1.00 -4.42 18.70
N THR A 70 -0.38 -3.45 19.34
CA THR A 70 -0.57 -2.02 19.11
C THR A 70 0.64 -1.48 18.32
N PRO A 71 0.60 -0.26 17.78
CA PRO A 71 1.77 0.34 17.14
C PRO A 71 2.99 0.41 18.08
N LEU A 72 2.78 0.59 19.39
CA LEU A 72 3.86 0.58 20.39
C LEU A 72 4.50 -0.81 20.50
N SER A 73 3.70 -1.84 20.75
CA SER A 73 4.21 -3.21 20.92
C SER A 73 4.76 -3.78 19.62
N ALA A 74 4.19 -3.48 18.46
CA ALA A 74 4.74 -3.88 17.16
C ALA A 74 6.15 -3.31 16.91
N ARG A 75 6.39 -2.05 17.27
CA ARG A 75 7.74 -1.44 17.16
C ARG A 75 8.72 -2.00 18.17
N ALA A 76 8.25 -2.34 19.38
CA ALA A 76 9.07 -3.07 20.33
C ALA A 76 9.47 -4.45 19.78
N VAL A 77 8.56 -5.17 19.12
CA VAL A 77 8.89 -6.42 18.40
C VAL A 77 9.96 -6.17 17.34
N LEU A 78 9.87 -5.11 16.52
CA LEU A 78 10.92 -4.75 15.55
C LEU A 78 12.29 -4.54 16.21
N GLY A 79 12.33 -3.88 17.37
CA GLY A 79 13.58 -3.74 18.12
C GLY A 79 14.12 -5.06 18.67
N LEU A 80 13.25 -5.97 19.11
CA LEU A 80 13.69 -7.32 19.51
C LEU A 80 14.22 -8.12 18.32
N ILE A 81 13.59 -8.02 17.15
CA ILE A 81 14.11 -8.65 15.92
C ILE A 81 15.51 -8.10 15.61
N TRP A 82 15.73 -6.79 15.73
CA TRP A 82 17.05 -6.19 15.59
C TRP A 82 18.08 -6.82 16.54
N HIS A 83 17.79 -6.89 17.84
CA HIS A 83 18.74 -7.44 18.81
C HIS A 83 19.06 -8.92 18.57
N ARG A 84 18.07 -9.69 18.11
CA ARG A 84 18.27 -11.10 17.76
C ARG A 84 19.17 -11.24 16.52
N LEU A 85 18.96 -10.38 15.52
CA LEU A 85 19.80 -10.31 14.32
C LEU A 85 21.24 -9.88 14.66
N GLU A 86 21.40 -8.82 15.45
CA GLU A 86 22.70 -8.30 15.88
C GLU A 86 23.50 -9.32 16.71
N ALA A 87 22.81 -10.09 17.56
CA ALA A 87 23.42 -11.18 18.33
C ALA A 87 23.76 -12.42 17.48
N GLY A 88 23.38 -12.46 16.20
CA GLY A 88 23.52 -13.62 15.31
C GLY A 88 22.63 -14.80 15.72
N ALA A 89 21.57 -14.55 16.48
CA ALA A 89 20.63 -15.58 16.92
C ALA A 89 19.61 -15.95 15.83
N ILE A 90 19.38 -15.03 14.87
CA ILE A 90 18.62 -15.24 13.64
C ILE A 90 19.43 -14.64 12.48
N ASP A 91 19.20 -15.12 11.25
CA ASP A 91 19.76 -14.47 10.07
C ASP A 91 18.84 -13.37 9.54
N ILE A 92 19.30 -12.62 8.53
CA ILE A 92 18.52 -11.52 7.94
C ILE A 92 17.28 -12.02 7.18
N GLU A 93 17.29 -13.24 6.62
CA GLU A 93 16.11 -13.77 5.92
C GLU A 93 14.98 -14.06 6.90
N GLU A 94 15.34 -14.65 8.04
CA GLU A 94 14.42 -14.86 9.16
C GLU A 94 13.92 -13.51 9.72
N ALA A 95 14.81 -12.53 9.89
CA ALA A 95 14.43 -11.19 10.34
C ALA A 95 13.44 -10.49 9.37
N ILE A 96 13.68 -10.57 8.05
CA ILE A 96 12.77 -10.03 7.02
C ILE A 96 11.43 -10.77 7.06
N SER A 97 11.44 -12.11 7.17
CA SER A 97 10.21 -12.90 7.29
C SER A 97 9.38 -12.53 8.53
N LEU A 98 10.04 -12.20 9.64
CA LEU A 98 9.37 -11.73 10.86
C LEU A 98 8.78 -10.32 10.66
N CYS A 99 9.47 -9.42 9.95
CA CYS A 99 8.95 -8.11 9.58
C CYS A 99 7.70 -8.22 8.69
N SER A 100 7.73 -9.09 7.68
CA SER A 100 6.59 -9.41 6.80
C SER A 100 5.37 -9.88 7.60
N THR A 101 5.58 -10.68 8.65
CA THR A 101 4.48 -11.10 9.51
C THR A 101 3.78 -9.91 10.18
N LEU A 102 4.53 -8.87 10.57
CA LEU A 102 3.97 -7.67 11.19
C LEU A 102 3.16 -6.81 10.21
N THR A 103 3.55 -6.75 8.93
CA THR A 103 2.78 -6.00 7.91
C THR A 103 1.39 -6.61 7.69
N SER A 104 1.26 -7.93 7.82
CA SER A 104 -0.03 -8.64 7.70
C SER A 104 -1.04 -8.32 8.81
N LEU A 105 -0.60 -7.69 9.90
CA LEU A 105 -1.44 -7.37 11.06
C LEU A 105 -2.05 -5.96 11.01
N ASP A 106 -1.67 -5.12 10.04
CA ASP A 106 -2.16 -3.74 9.89
C ASP A 106 -1.95 -2.86 11.16
N VAL A 107 -0.85 -3.10 11.89
CA VAL A 107 -0.49 -2.37 13.13
C VAL A 107 0.61 -1.33 12.92
N LEU A 108 1.29 -1.37 11.78
CA LEU A 108 2.37 -0.46 11.40
C LEU A 108 1.81 0.71 10.58
N THR A 109 2.52 1.82 10.54
CA THR A 109 2.17 2.94 9.65
C THR A 109 2.39 2.58 8.19
N TRP A 110 1.84 3.39 7.27
CA TRP A 110 2.11 3.22 5.85
C TRP A 110 3.61 3.37 5.55
N ALA A 111 4.29 4.35 6.14
CA ALA A 111 5.74 4.53 5.99
C ALA A 111 6.53 3.26 6.36
N GLU A 112 6.26 2.70 7.53
CA GLU A 112 6.89 1.45 7.99
C GLU A 112 6.58 0.27 7.06
N THR A 113 5.31 0.12 6.68
CA THR A 113 4.87 -0.97 5.78
C THR A 113 5.48 -0.84 4.40
N SER A 114 5.61 0.38 3.88
CA SER A 114 6.22 0.66 2.57
C SER A 114 7.72 0.33 2.58
N GLU A 115 8.43 0.67 3.66
CA GLU A 115 9.85 0.31 3.79
C GLU A 115 10.05 -1.21 3.89
N ILE A 116 9.21 -1.92 4.67
CA ILE A 116 9.26 -3.38 4.72
C ILE A 116 8.99 -3.97 3.34
N TYR A 117 7.99 -3.46 2.62
CA TYR A 117 7.68 -3.92 1.28
C TYR A 117 8.85 -3.74 0.30
N GLU A 118 9.65 -2.66 0.41
CA GLU A 118 10.81 -2.44 -0.46
C GLU A 118 11.87 -3.54 -0.34
N PHE A 119 12.13 -4.07 0.86
CA PHE A 119 13.13 -5.13 1.06
C PHE A 119 12.53 -6.54 1.21
N GLU A 120 11.21 -6.67 1.40
CA GLU A 120 10.50 -7.96 1.40
C GLU A 120 10.13 -8.38 -0.01
N CYS A 121 9.68 -7.45 -0.87
CA CYS A 121 9.18 -7.83 -2.18
C CYS A 121 10.28 -8.33 -3.11
N ASP A 122 10.33 -9.65 -3.20
CA ASP A 122 10.85 -10.47 -4.30
C ASP A 122 10.13 -10.20 -5.64
N LEU A 123 9.70 -8.96 -5.91
CA LEU A 123 9.30 -8.51 -7.25
C LEU A 123 10.49 -8.07 -8.10
N TYR A 124 11.64 -7.74 -7.50
CA TYR A 124 12.91 -7.50 -8.19
C TYR A 124 13.65 -8.74 -8.79
N PRO A 125 13.60 -9.96 -8.21
CA PRO A 125 14.28 -11.13 -8.74
C PRO A 125 13.75 -11.63 -10.09
N TYR A 126 12.59 -11.16 -10.58
CA TYR A 126 12.13 -11.57 -11.92
C TYR A 126 12.76 -10.78 -13.06
N ILE A 127 13.46 -9.68 -12.78
CA ILE A 127 13.97 -8.81 -13.84
C ILE A 127 15.51 -8.76 -13.84
N PHE A 128 16.21 -8.75 -12.69
CA PHE A 128 17.67 -8.91 -12.60
C PHE A 128 18.08 -9.44 -11.21
N ILE A 129 18.29 -10.76 -11.05
CA ILE A 129 18.99 -11.31 -9.87
C ILE A 129 20.48 -11.18 -10.14
N ASP A 130 21.06 -10.05 -9.77
CA ASP A 130 22.50 -9.97 -9.52
C ASP A 130 22.77 -9.95 -8.01
N GLU A 131 23.98 -10.34 -7.62
CA GLU A 131 24.42 -10.35 -6.21
C GLU A 131 24.33 -8.94 -5.57
N GLU A 132 24.39 -7.88 -6.40
CA GLU A 132 24.24 -6.49 -5.97
C GLU A 132 22.82 -6.19 -5.46
N SER A 133 21.78 -6.72 -6.11
CA SER A 133 20.39 -6.56 -5.66
C SER A 133 20.11 -7.20 -4.30
N ASP A 134 20.70 -8.36 -4.01
CA ASP A 134 20.51 -9.04 -2.72
C ASP A 134 21.21 -8.30 -1.57
N GLU A 135 22.42 -7.76 -1.82
CA GLU A 135 23.12 -6.95 -0.82
C GLU A 135 22.34 -5.67 -0.48
N ILE A 136 21.79 -4.98 -1.48
CA ILE A 136 20.95 -3.78 -1.26
C ILE A 136 19.71 -4.10 -0.42
N ARG A 137 19.07 -5.26 -0.69
CA ARG A 137 17.92 -5.75 0.08
C ARG A 137 18.30 -5.97 1.54
N ARG A 138 19.40 -6.69 1.78
CA ARG A 138 19.92 -6.99 3.12
C ARG A 138 20.31 -5.73 3.87
N GLU A 139 21.03 -4.80 3.23
CA GLU A 139 21.41 -3.51 3.80
C GLU A 139 20.18 -2.68 4.18
N SER A 140 19.15 -2.67 3.32
CA SER A 140 17.91 -1.93 3.59
C SER A 140 17.14 -2.52 4.77
N GLY A 141 17.06 -3.85 4.87
CA GLY A 141 16.46 -4.52 6.03
C GLY A 141 17.21 -4.24 7.34
N ILE A 142 18.55 -4.28 7.32
CA ILE A 142 19.40 -3.92 8.47
C ILE A 142 19.17 -2.46 8.87
N ARG A 143 19.20 -1.54 7.90
CA ARG A 143 18.99 -0.10 8.15
C ARG A 143 17.62 0.16 8.76
N PHE A 144 16.56 -0.45 8.22
CA PHE A 144 15.22 -0.36 8.76
C PHE A 144 15.15 -0.83 10.22
N LEU A 145 15.59 -2.06 10.50
CA LEU A 145 15.56 -2.64 11.85
C LEU A 145 16.39 -1.84 12.86
N SER A 146 17.55 -1.31 12.45
CA SER A 146 18.42 -0.52 13.31
C SER A 146 17.74 0.76 13.84
N SER A 147 16.72 1.28 13.14
CA SER A 147 15.93 2.41 13.61
C SER A 147 15.11 2.12 14.88
N TYR A 148 14.93 0.82 15.19
CA TYR A 148 14.21 0.33 16.37
C TYR A 148 15.13 -0.21 17.47
N ALA A 149 16.46 -0.12 17.30
CA ALA A 149 17.45 -0.67 18.23
C ALA A 149 17.32 -0.15 19.68
N ALA A 150 16.68 1.00 19.87
CA ALA A 150 16.43 1.56 21.20
C ALA A 150 15.43 0.74 22.03
N PHE A 151 14.57 -0.10 21.43
CA PHE A 151 13.66 -0.96 22.19
C PHE A 151 14.38 -2.21 22.67
N SER A 152 14.32 -2.52 23.97
CA SER A 152 14.75 -3.79 24.56
C SER A 152 13.74 -4.25 25.61
N LEU A 153 13.84 -5.51 26.05
CA LEU A 153 13.01 -6.00 27.15
C LEU A 153 13.34 -5.32 28.49
N ASP A 154 14.58 -4.86 28.66
CA ASP A 154 15.04 -4.24 29.91
C ASP A 154 14.58 -2.79 30.07
N ASN A 155 14.22 -2.11 28.98
CA ASN A 155 13.78 -0.71 28.99
C ASN A 155 12.31 -0.52 28.64
N TYR A 156 11.45 -1.52 28.87
CA TYR A 156 10.00 -1.39 28.68
C TYR A 156 9.36 -0.15 29.33
N PRO A 157 9.84 0.41 30.47
CA PRO A 157 9.29 1.65 31.01
C PRO A 157 9.52 2.88 30.10
N GLU A 158 10.52 2.83 29.21
CA GLU A 158 10.91 3.92 28.31
C GLU A 158 10.26 3.80 26.93
N TRP A 159 9.55 2.70 26.64
CA TRP A 159 9.02 2.40 25.31
C TRP A 159 8.09 3.49 24.76
N GLU A 160 7.28 4.12 25.60
CA GLU A 160 6.40 5.23 25.18
C GLU A 160 7.18 6.44 24.68
N GLU A 161 8.30 6.77 25.34
CA GLU A 161 9.17 7.87 24.90
C GLU A 161 9.84 7.52 23.56
N ILE A 162 10.38 6.31 23.45
CA ILE A 162 11.02 5.80 22.23
C ILE A 162 10.02 5.80 21.07
N HIS A 163 8.83 5.26 21.29
CA HIS A 163 7.73 5.25 20.34
C HIS A 163 7.33 6.65 19.91
N THR A 164 7.20 7.59 20.85
CA THR A 164 6.87 8.97 20.54
C THR A 164 7.94 9.61 19.64
N ARG A 165 9.22 9.35 19.92
CA ARG A 165 10.33 9.84 19.08
C ARG A 165 10.24 9.29 17.65
N ILE A 166 10.04 7.98 17.50
CA ILE A 166 9.90 7.33 16.18
C ILE A 166 8.64 7.83 15.45
N SER A 167 7.51 7.96 16.15
CA SER A 167 6.27 8.49 15.61
C SER A 167 6.43 9.90 15.03
N ARG A 168 7.25 10.76 15.64
CA ARG A 168 7.55 12.09 15.08
C ARG A 168 8.32 11.99 13.77
N THR A 169 9.35 11.15 13.71
CA THR A 169 10.12 10.95 12.47
C THR A 169 9.24 10.41 11.34
N LEU A 170 8.37 9.44 11.65
CA LEU A 170 7.47 8.84 10.66
C LEU A 170 6.35 9.79 10.24
N ALA A 171 5.91 10.70 11.10
CA ALA A 171 4.87 11.67 10.77
C ALA A 171 5.27 12.59 9.61
N ASP A 172 6.55 12.96 9.52
CA ASP A 172 7.07 13.77 8.42
C ASP A 172 7.03 13.00 7.08
N VAL A 173 7.40 11.71 7.11
CA VAL A 173 7.35 10.82 5.93
C VAL A 173 5.90 10.62 5.47
N GLU A 174 4.99 10.41 6.43
CA GLU A 174 3.57 10.22 6.14
C GLU A 174 2.95 11.50 5.57
N ALA A 175 3.26 12.67 6.14
CA ALA A 175 2.77 13.95 5.65
C ALA A 175 3.21 14.22 4.21
N ASP A 176 4.48 13.95 3.88
CA ASP A 176 5.01 14.07 2.52
C ASP A 176 4.34 13.08 1.55
N HIS A 177 4.13 11.84 1.97
CA HIS A 177 3.42 10.86 1.15
C HIS A 177 1.98 11.30 0.86
N GLN A 178 1.24 11.76 1.87
CA GLN A 178 -0.13 12.26 1.69
C GLN A 178 -0.17 13.49 0.76
N LEU A 179 0.82 14.37 0.84
CA LEU A 179 0.97 15.50 -0.08
C LEU A 179 1.16 15.00 -1.52
N ARG A 180 2.09 14.07 -1.76
CA ARG A 180 2.33 13.48 -3.08
C ARG A 180 1.12 12.74 -3.64
N LEU A 181 0.30 12.11 -2.80
CA LEU A 181 -0.97 11.51 -3.22
C LEU A 181 -2.00 12.57 -3.61
N ALA A 182 -2.09 13.67 -2.86
CA ALA A 182 -2.98 14.78 -3.18
C ALA A 182 -2.59 15.45 -4.51
N GLU A 183 -1.30 15.69 -4.74
CA GLU A 183 -0.78 16.24 -6.00
C GLU A 183 -1.11 15.34 -7.19
N ARG A 184 -0.86 14.02 -7.07
CA ARG A 184 -1.20 13.05 -8.11
C ARG A 184 -2.70 13.03 -8.42
N ARG A 185 -3.57 13.16 -7.42
CA ARG A 185 -5.03 13.25 -7.64
C ARG A 185 -5.41 14.52 -8.41
N VAL A 186 -4.78 15.65 -8.10
CA VAL A 186 -5.01 16.92 -8.83
C VAL A 186 -4.53 16.80 -10.27
N GLU A 187 -3.35 16.21 -10.49
CA GLU A 187 -2.81 15.97 -11.83
C GLU A 187 -3.73 15.05 -12.65
N GLN A 188 -4.13 13.92 -12.09
CA GLN A 188 -5.07 12.98 -12.73
C GLN A 188 -6.41 13.65 -13.08
N GLU A 189 -6.95 14.50 -12.21
CA GLU A 189 -8.17 15.24 -12.49
C GLU A 189 -7.97 16.29 -13.60
N GLN A 190 -6.82 16.97 -13.62
CA GLN A 190 -6.48 17.91 -14.70
C GLN A 190 -6.31 17.20 -16.04
N GLU A 191 -5.64 16.05 -16.06
CA GLU A 191 -5.52 15.18 -17.23
C GLU A 191 -6.88 14.69 -17.71
N HIS A 192 -7.74 14.28 -16.78
CA HIS A 192 -9.11 13.87 -17.07
C HIS A 192 -9.90 15.02 -17.72
N ILE A 193 -9.91 16.22 -17.12
CA ILE A 193 -10.57 17.42 -17.67
C ILE A 193 -9.98 17.79 -19.04
N ALA A 194 -8.66 17.74 -19.21
CA ALA A 194 -8.01 18.01 -20.49
C ALA A 194 -8.42 17.00 -21.56
N SER A 195 -8.51 15.71 -21.21
CA SER A 195 -8.97 14.65 -22.09
C SER A 195 -10.43 14.82 -22.50
N GLU A 196 -11.30 15.24 -21.56
CA GLU A 196 -12.69 15.57 -21.86
C GLU A 196 -12.81 16.77 -22.80
N ARG A 197 -12.03 17.84 -22.56
CA ARG A 197 -12.03 19.03 -23.41
C ARG A 197 -11.58 18.70 -24.82
N LYS A 198 -10.51 17.88 -24.98
CA LYS A 198 -10.05 17.39 -26.29
C LYS A 198 -11.15 16.57 -26.98
N THR A 199 -11.82 15.69 -26.25
CA THR A 199 -12.91 14.85 -26.79
C THR A 199 -14.11 15.71 -27.22
N LYS A 200 -14.52 16.70 -26.42
CA LYS A 200 -15.59 17.66 -26.75
C LYS A 200 -15.20 18.56 -27.94
N ALA A 201 -13.97 19.05 -28.01
CA ALA A 201 -13.50 19.85 -29.14
C ALA A 201 -13.48 19.02 -30.45
N PHE A 202 -12.96 17.78 -30.37
CA PHE A 202 -12.93 16.86 -31.50
C PHE A 202 -14.35 16.54 -32.00
N SER A 203 -15.31 16.29 -31.10
CA SER A 203 -16.70 16.04 -31.51
C SER A 203 -17.35 17.26 -32.17
N VAL A 204 -17.11 18.48 -31.67
CA VAL A 204 -17.61 19.71 -32.32
C VAL A 204 -17.03 19.87 -33.73
N ILE A 205 -15.72 19.68 -33.89
CA ILE A 205 -15.05 19.73 -35.20
C ILE A 205 -15.63 18.66 -36.13
N SER A 206 -15.78 17.43 -35.66
CA SER A 206 -16.32 16.34 -36.49
C SER A 206 -17.76 16.61 -36.90
N TYR A 207 -18.64 17.04 -35.99
CA TYR A 207 -20.02 17.42 -36.32
C TYR A 207 -20.09 18.54 -37.36
N SER A 208 -19.24 19.57 -37.24
CA SER A 208 -19.20 20.66 -38.22
C SER A 208 -18.77 20.16 -39.61
N LEU A 209 -17.77 19.30 -39.69
CA LEU A 209 -17.30 18.71 -40.95
C LEU A 209 -18.34 17.78 -41.58
N GLY A 210 -19.03 16.98 -40.74
CA GLY A 210 -20.15 16.15 -41.15
C GLY A 210 -21.32 16.96 -41.71
N ALA A 211 -21.69 18.07 -41.06
CA ALA A 211 -22.76 18.96 -41.52
C ALA A 211 -22.42 19.62 -42.87
N VAL A 212 -21.19 20.10 -43.04
CA VAL A 212 -20.71 20.66 -44.32
C VAL A 212 -20.78 19.60 -45.42
N THR A 213 -20.29 18.39 -45.16
CA THR A 213 -20.31 17.30 -46.14
C THR A 213 -21.73 16.90 -46.52
N PHE A 214 -22.64 16.82 -45.54
CA PHE A 214 -24.05 16.56 -45.78
C PHE A 214 -24.71 17.65 -46.63
N PHE A 215 -24.43 18.93 -46.36
CA PHE A 215 -24.96 20.05 -47.14
C PHE A 215 -24.54 19.97 -48.61
N PHE A 216 -23.25 19.70 -48.88
CA PHE A 216 -22.75 19.50 -50.25
C PHE A 216 -23.37 18.26 -50.92
N ALA A 217 -23.56 17.17 -50.18
CA ALA A 217 -24.20 15.96 -50.72
C ALA A 217 -25.69 16.17 -51.05
N ALA A 218 -26.40 16.95 -50.23
CA ALA A 218 -27.84 17.18 -50.38
C ALA A 218 -28.18 18.21 -51.47
N ILE A 219 -27.41 19.30 -51.57
CA ILE A 219 -27.68 20.42 -52.48
C ILE A 219 -26.87 20.32 -53.78
N GLY A 220 -25.73 19.62 -53.76
CA GLY A 220 -24.91 19.38 -54.95
C GLY A 220 -25.72 18.92 -56.16
N PRO A 221 -26.57 17.87 -56.04
CA PRO A 221 -27.37 17.38 -57.17
C PRO A 221 -28.32 18.41 -57.77
N SER A 222 -28.91 19.31 -56.97
CA SER A 222 -29.89 20.29 -57.43
C SER A 222 -29.26 21.55 -58.04
N LEU A 223 -28.09 21.99 -57.55
CA LEU A 223 -27.30 23.04 -58.21
C LEU A 223 -26.80 22.61 -59.60
N LEU A 224 -26.60 21.30 -59.81
CA LEU A 224 -25.98 20.73 -61.01
C LEU A 224 -26.96 20.31 -62.10
N ALA A 225 -28.26 20.33 -61.83
CA ALA A 225 -29.26 20.16 -62.88
C ALA A 225 -29.26 21.31 -63.92
N SER A 226 -28.43 22.35 -63.72
CA SER A 226 -28.48 23.60 -64.50
C SER A 226 -27.40 23.80 -65.57
N GLU A 227 -26.25 23.09 -65.60
CA GLU A 227 -25.21 23.31 -66.63
C GLU A 227 -24.39 22.06 -67.05
N GLN A 228 -23.91 22.07 -68.30
CA GLN A 228 -23.19 21.00 -69.05
C GLN A 228 -21.82 20.60 -68.46
N THR A 229 -21.77 20.20 -67.20
CA THR A 229 -20.54 19.68 -66.57
C THR A 229 -20.28 18.21 -66.98
N PRO A 230 -19.00 17.80 -67.16
CA PRO A 230 -18.66 16.43 -67.52
C PRO A 230 -19.00 15.45 -66.39
N SER A 231 -19.91 14.53 -66.69
CA SER A 231 -20.67 13.71 -65.73
C SER A 231 -19.85 12.81 -64.80
N ASN A 232 -18.67 12.35 -65.21
CA ASN A 232 -17.97 11.27 -64.48
C ASN A 232 -17.26 11.75 -63.21
N LEU A 233 -16.49 12.85 -63.26
CA LEU A 233 -15.77 13.37 -62.08
C LEU A 233 -16.76 13.71 -60.96
N PHE A 234 -17.93 14.22 -61.32
CA PHE A 234 -18.95 14.58 -60.35
C PHE A 234 -19.60 13.37 -59.67
N ILE A 235 -19.92 12.31 -60.43
CA ILE A 235 -20.40 11.03 -59.85
C ILE A 235 -19.39 10.49 -58.83
N PHE A 236 -18.09 10.56 -59.13
CA PHE A 236 -17.05 10.16 -58.17
C PHE A 236 -17.04 11.02 -56.90
N ILE A 237 -17.16 12.35 -57.02
CA ILE A 237 -17.23 13.25 -55.86
C ILE A 237 -18.47 12.94 -55.01
N TRP A 238 -19.62 12.66 -55.63
CA TRP A 238 -20.85 12.31 -54.94
C TRP A 238 -20.75 10.97 -54.20
N ILE A 239 -20.25 9.92 -54.87
CA ILE A 239 -20.01 8.61 -54.26
C ILE A 239 -19.02 8.73 -53.08
N ALA A 240 -17.93 9.47 -53.27
CA ALA A 240 -16.95 9.70 -52.21
C ALA A 240 -17.56 10.43 -51.01
N SER A 241 -18.41 11.43 -51.25
CA SER A 241 -19.12 12.17 -50.20
C SER A 241 -20.12 11.29 -49.45
N ALA A 242 -20.86 10.42 -50.17
CA ALA A 242 -21.81 9.48 -49.56
C ALA A 242 -21.09 8.41 -48.72
N LEU A 243 -19.98 7.86 -49.20
CA LEU A 243 -19.15 6.93 -48.44
C LEU A 243 -18.56 7.61 -47.20
N TYR A 244 -18.02 8.83 -47.35
CA TYR A 244 -17.53 9.60 -46.22
C TYR A 244 -18.63 9.82 -45.16
N PHE A 245 -19.84 10.20 -45.58
CA PHE A 245 -20.97 10.38 -44.66
C PHE A 245 -21.35 9.08 -43.95
N MET A 246 -21.34 7.94 -44.64
CA MET A 246 -21.59 6.63 -44.03
C MET A 246 -20.54 6.30 -42.96
N PHE A 247 -19.25 6.44 -43.27
CA PHE A 247 -18.17 6.22 -42.30
C PHE A 247 -18.25 7.17 -41.11
N PHE A 248 -18.60 8.44 -41.36
CA PHE A 248 -18.80 9.45 -40.34
C PHE A 248 -19.92 9.05 -39.36
N VAL A 249 -21.08 8.64 -39.88
CA VAL A 249 -22.21 8.17 -39.04
C VAL A 249 -21.82 6.92 -38.25
N CYS A 250 -21.19 5.93 -38.88
CA CYS A 250 -20.74 4.72 -38.20
C CYS A 250 -19.75 5.05 -37.06
N TYR A 251 -18.78 5.94 -37.31
CA TYR A 251 -17.82 6.38 -36.29
C TYR A 251 -18.52 7.03 -35.08
N HIS A 252 -19.50 7.90 -35.32
CA HIS A 252 -20.27 8.53 -34.25
C HIS A 252 -21.16 7.54 -33.47
N ILE A 253 -21.72 6.53 -34.12
CA ILE A 253 -22.44 5.45 -33.45
C ILE A 253 -21.50 4.67 -32.52
N VAL A 254 -20.29 4.32 -32.99
CA VAL A 254 -19.29 3.62 -32.16
C VAL A 254 -18.88 4.46 -30.96
N LEU A 255 -18.66 5.77 -31.13
CA LEU A 255 -18.38 6.68 -30.02
C LEU A 255 -19.54 6.75 -29.01
N ALA A 256 -20.78 6.81 -29.49
CA ALA A 256 -21.96 6.82 -28.62
C ALA A 256 -22.09 5.52 -27.83
N ILE A 257 -21.86 4.36 -28.47
CA ILE A 257 -21.85 3.05 -27.78
C ILE A 257 -20.74 3.03 -26.72
N ARG A 258 -19.52 3.46 -27.07
CA ARG A 258 -18.40 3.51 -26.12
C ARG A 258 -18.71 4.43 -24.92
N PHE A 259 -19.34 5.58 -25.16
CA PHE A 259 -19.77 6.48 -24.09
C PHE A 259 -20.81 5.85 -23.16
N VAL A 260 -21.81 5.16 -23.73
CA VAL A 260 -22.83 4.44 -22.94
C VAL A 260 -22.20 3.30 -22.14
N LEU A 261 -21.30 2.52 -22.74
CA LEU A 261 -20.60 1.43 -22.06
C LEU A 261 -19.76 1.94 -20.89
N ARG A 262 -19.01 3.03 -21.07
CA ARG A 262 -18.23 3.64 -19.98
C ARG A 262 -19.10 4.13 -18.82
N LYS A 263 -20.30 4.65 -19.12
CA LYS A 263 -21.25 5.08 -18.09
C LYS A 263 -21.89 3.92 -17.33
N LEU A 264 -22.11 2.78 -18.00
CA LEU A 264 -22.69 1.59 -17.39
C LEU A 264 -21.66 0.75 -16.63
N PHE A 265 -20.40 0.80 -17.04
CA PHE A 265 -19.31 -0.03 -16.52
C PHE A 265 -18.05 0.82 -16.25
N PRO A 266 -18.08 1.73 -15.26
CA PRO A 266 -16.95 2.63 -14.97
C PRO A 266 -15.68 1.87 -14.56
N ASP A 267 -15.81 0.71 -13.91
CA ASP A 267 -14.66 -0.06 -13.40
C ASP A 267 -13.92 -0.84 -14.51
N TYR A 268 -14.48 -0.90 -15.72
CA TYR A 268 -13.90 -1.64 -16.85
C TYR A 268 -13.30 -0.74 -17.96
N PHE A 269 -13.47 0.60 -17.88
CA PHE A 269 -13.14 1.55 -18.96
C PHE A 269 -12.64 2.94 -18.51
#